data_AF-A0A518FXR4-F1
#
_entry.id   AF-A0A518FXR4-F1
#
_cell.length_a   1.000
_cell.length_b   1.000
_cell.length_c   1.000
_cell.angle_alpha   90.00
_cell.angle_beta   90.00
_cell.angle_gamma   90.00
#
_symmetry.space_group_name_H-M   'P 1'
#
loop_
_entity.id
_entity.type
_entity.pdbx_description
1 polymer ?
#
loop_
_entity_poly.entity_id
_entity_poly.type
_entity_poly.pdbx_seq_one_letter_code
_entity_poly.pdbx_strand_id
1 'polypeptide(L)'
;MSIDYIVTPVTREFLTWGRECGVPIDLMTSSGGTVTLADLTRVLQSLDGFTHDIKGEEHNFSARLDSIEMYDWEYESNDPVMNQAFGGTHTSPRESISIDRLNVKNQSPALSLHGDITLVLLIARKLAQSCGPQAAFATCDGIPAFFLPDQQMPVWKEPWIDET
;
A
#
# COMPACT_ATOMS: atom_id res chain seq x y z
N MET A 1 -10.28 -3.44 11.50
CA MET A 1 -10.08 -2.00 11.20
C MET A 1 -9.37 -1.96 9.87
N SER A 2 -9.97 -1.42 8.81
CA SER A 2 -9.24 -1.28 7.54
C SER A 2 -8.43 0.00 7.60
N ILE A 3 -7.13 -0.12 7.36
CA ILE A 3 -6.21 1.00 7.33
C ILE A 3 -5.93 1.30 5.87
N ASP A 4 -6.20 2.54 5.45
CA ASP A 4 -5.81 3.02 4.13
C ASP A 4 -4.40 3.59 4.22
N TYR A 5 -3.51 3.10 3.35
CA TYR A 5 -2.18 3.64 3.20
C TYR A 5 -2.13 4.55 1.98
N ILE A 6 -1.57 5.74 2.17
CA ILE A 6 -1.25 6.64 1.07
C ILE A 6 0.21 6.48 0.72
N VAL A 7 0.51 6.07 -0.52
CA VAL A 7 1.86 6.00 -1.06
C VAL A 7 2.06 7.15 -2.04
N THR A 8 3.11 7.94 -1.85
CA THR A 8 3.39 9.13 -2.65
C THR A 8 4.90 9.32 -2.83
N PRO A 9 5.34 10.01 -3.90
CA PRO A 9 6.75 10.28 -4.11
C PRO A 9 7.32 11.14 -2.97
N VAL A 10 8.55 10.84 -2.56
CA VAL A 10 9.23 11.68 -1.55
C VAL A 10 9.46 13.08 -2.09
N THR A 11 9.03 14.08 -1.33
CA THR A 11 9.33 15.50 -1.55
C THR A 11 10.08 16.08 -0.35
N ARG A 12 10.58 17.31 -0.47
CA ARG A 12 11.25 17.99 0.67
C ARG A 12 10.30 18.22 1.84
N GLU A 13 9.03 18.50 1.54
CA GLU A 13 7.97 18.67 2.53
C GLU A 13 7.76 17.36 3.31
N PHE A 14 7.70 16.22 2.62
CA PHE A 14 7.61 14.91 3.28
C PHE A 14 8.84 14.59 4.12
N LEU A 15 10.05 14.87 3.64
CA LEU A 15 11.28 14.68 4.43
C LEU A 15 11.27 15.53 5.71
N THR A 16 10.83 16.79 5.60
CA THR A 16 10.73 17.71 6.74
C THR A 16 9.71 17.20 7.76
N TRP A 17 8.53 16.82 7.30
CA TRP A 17 7.48 16.24 8.15
C TRP A 17 7.95 14.93 8.82
N GLY A 18 8.61 14.04 8.08
CA GLY A 18 9.17 12.81 8.65
C GLY A 18 10.17 13.07 9.77
N ARG A 19 11.02 14.09 9.63
CA ARG A 19 11.94 14.53 10.69
C ARG A 19 11.20 15.06 11.92
N GLU A 20 10.12 15.83 11.73
CA GLU A 20 9.28 16.33 12.83
C GLU A 20 8.59 15.18 13.59
N CYS A 21 8.20 14.13 12.88
CA CYS A 21 7.70 12.87 13.46
C CYS A 21 8.82 12.02 14.11
N GLY A 22 10.08 12.44 14.03
CA GLY A 22 11.22 11.75 14.62
C GLY A 22 11.74 10.56 13.82
N VAL A 23 11.34 10.42 12.55
CA VAL A 23 11.87 9.39 11.64
C VAL A 23 13.33 9.74 11.29
N PRO A 24 14.28 8.79 11.39
CA PRO A 24 15.71 9.06 11.16
C PRO A 24 16.07 9.13 9.66
N ILE A 25 15.27 9.84 8.87
CA ILE A 25 15.49 10.03 7.43
C ILE A 25 16.48 11.19 7.17
N ASP A 26 17.23 11.12 6.07
CA ASP A 26 18.13 12.18 5.61
C ASP A 26 17.37 13.24 4.79
N LEU A 27 17.59 14.53 5.09
CA LEU A 27 17.00 15.64 4.32
C LEU A 27 17.63 15.78 2.92
N MET A 28 18.78 15.13 2.68
CA MET A 28 19.44 15.08 1.38
C MET A 28 18.95 13.93 0.49
N THR A 29 18.03 13.07 0.97
CA THR A 29 17.39 12.03 0.17
C THR A 29 16.77 12.65 -1.10
N SER A 30 17.03 12.03 -2.25
CA SER A 30 16.50 12.52 -3.52
C SER A 30 14.98 12.40 -3.59
N SER A 31 14.36 13.26 -4.40
CA SER A 31 12.92 13.16 -4.65
C SER A 31 12.54 11.86 -5.37
N GLY A 32 11.34 11.36 -5.05
CA GLY A 32 10.71 10.27 -5.76
C GLY A 32 10.08 10.71 -7.07
N GLY A 33 9.93 9.75 -7.98
CA GLY A 33 9.12 9.86 -9.18
C GLY A 33 7.68 9.45 -8.92
N THR A 34 6.77 10.04 -9.69
CA THR A 34 5.34 9.70 -9.67
C THR A 34 5.10 8.35 -10.33
N VAL A 35 4.47 7.41 -9.61
CA VAL A 35 4.17 6.07 -10.11
C VAL A 35 3.18 6.12 -11.26
N THR A 36 3.50 5.57 -12.43
CA THR A 36 2.57 5.45 -13.57
C THR A 36 1.83 4.11 -13.59
N LEU A 37 0.82 3.98 -14.45
CA LEU A 37 0.16 2.70 -14.71
C LEU A 37 1.17 1.62 -15.13
N ALA A 38 2.15 1.98 -15.97
CA ALA A 38 3.17 1.06 -16.45
C ALA A 38 4.09 0.59 -15.32
N ASP A 39 4.43 1.48 -14.38
CA ASP A 39 5.23 1.13 -13.22
C ASP A 39 4.48 0.19 -12.28
N LEU A 40 3.22 0.52 -11.96
CA LEU A 40 2.39 -0.36 -11.13
C LEU A 40 2.21 -1.73 -11.79
N THR A 41 1.90 -1.78 -13.09
CA THR A 41 1.73 -3.03 -13.84
C THR A 41 2.97 -3.90 -13.74
N ARG A 42 4.16 -3.31 -13.95
CA ARG A 42 5.44 -4.01 -13.83
C ARG A 42 5.66 -4.58 -12.42
N VAL A 43 5.33 -3.81 -11.39
CA VAL A 43 5.43 -4.26 -10.00
C VAL A 43 4.50 -5.44 -9.75
N LEU A 44 3.21 -5.32 -10.08
CA LEU A 44 2.22 -6.37 -9.84
C LEU A 44 2.51 -7.65 -10.63
N GLN A 45 2.99 -7.53 -11.87
CA GLN A 45 3.43 -8.68 -12.68
C GLN A 45 4.67 -9.39 -12.14
N SER A 46 5.45 -8.72 -11.29
CA SER A 46 6.65 -9.31 -10.66
C SER A 46 6.35 -10.05 -9.34
N LEU A 47 5.08 -10.15 -8.96
CA LEU A 47 4.63 -10.81 -7.74
C LEU A 47 4.09 -12.20 -8.06
N ASP A 48 4.93 -13.21 -7.87
CA ASP A 48 4.52 -14.61 -8.00
C ASP A 48 3.50 -14.98 -6.92
N GLY A 49 2.56 -15.87 -7.26
CA GLY A 49 1.52 -16.31 -6.33
C GLY A 49 0.29 -15.41 -6.26
N PHE A 50 0.20 -14.37 -7.10
CA PHE A 50 -0.93 -13.44 -7.14
C PHE A 50 -1.54 -13.31 -8.52
N THR A 51 -2.83 -12.96 -8.55
CA THR A 51 -3.55 -12.50 -9.73
C THR A 51 -3.80 -11.00 -9.63
N HIS A 52 -3.79 -10.30 -10.76
CA HIS A 52 -4.04 -8.87 -10.79
C HIS A 52 -5.06 -8.48 -11.87
N ASP A 53 -5.90 -7.51 -11.55
CA ASP A 53 -6.80 -6.81 -12.48
C ASP A 53 -6.45 -5.32 -12.43
N ILE A 54 -6.15 -4.72 -13.58
CA ILE A 54 -5.71 -3.32 -13.68
C ILE A 54 -6.52 -2.63 -14.76
N LYS A 55 -7.07 -1.45 -14.43
CA LYS A 55 -7.91 -0.65 -15.34
C LYS A 55 -7.56 0.83 -15.25
N GLY A 56 -7.70 1.52 -16.37
CA GLY A 56 -7.54 2.98 -16.46
C GLY A 56 -6.40 3.40 -17.39
N GLU A 57 -5.92 4.61 -17.17
CA GLU A 57 -4.91 5.30 -17.97
C GLU A 57 -3.67 5.62 -17.14
N GLU A 58 -2.62 6.14 -17.79
CA GLU A 58 -1.28 6.34 -17.20
C GLU A 58 -1.26 7.00 -15.82
N HIS A 59 -2.16 7.96 -15.58
CA HIS A 59 -2.24 8.73 -14.34
C HIS A 59 -3.60 8.67 -13.64
N ASN A 60 -4.51 7.82 -14.10
CA ASN A 60 -5.82 7.63 -13.49
C ASN A 60 -6.22 6.17 -13.64
N PHE A 61 -5.95 5.40 -12.59
CA PHE A 61 -6.07 3.95 -12.64
C PHE A 61 -6.52 3.38 -11.31
N SER A 62 -7.08 2.17 -11.41
CA SER A 62 -7.44 1.30 -10.30
C SER A 62 -6.84 -0.08 -10.56
N ALA A 63 -6.44 -0.77 -9.51
CA ALA A 63 -5.94 -2.12 -9.58
C ALA A 63 -6.40 -2.93 -8.36
N ARG A 64 -6.49 -4.24 -8.57
CA ARG A 64 -6.71 -5.22 -7.52
C ARG A 64 -5.65 -6.30 -7.66
N LEU A 65 -5.10 -6.74 -6.54
CA LEU A 65 -4.18 -7.86 -6.45
C LEU A 65 -4.69 -8.82 -5.39
N ASP A 66 -4.91 -10.07 -5.78
CA ASP A 66 -5.43 -11.14 -4.93
C ASP A 66 -4.46 -12.32 -4.92
N SER A 67 -4.22 -12.92 -3.77
CA SER A 67 -3.46 -14.17 -3.67
C SER A 67 -4.17 -15.30 -4.43
N ILE A 68 -3.39 -16.15 -5.09
CA ILE A 68 -3.88 -17.41 -5.67
C ILE A 68 -4.24 -18.39 -4.54
N GLU A 69 -3.55 -18.29 -3.39
CA GLU A 69 -3.90 -19.06 -2.21
C GLU A 69 -5.24 -18.56 -1.66
N MET A 70 -6.19 -19.49 -1.55
CA MET A 70 -7.52 -19.23 -1.03
C MET A 70 -7.64 -19.84 0.37
N TYR A 71 -8.45 -19.25 1.22
CA TYR A 71 -8.83 -19.83 2.51
C TYR A 71 -10.34 -19.88 2.65
N ASP A 72 -10.79 -20.94 3.33
CA ASP A 72 -12.18 -21.10 3.69
C ASP A 72 -12.47 -20.38 5.01
N TRP A 73 -13.60 -19.71 5.08
CA TRP A 73 -14.10 -19.05 6.27
C TRP A 73 -15.60 -19.17 6.37
N GLU A 74 -16.11 -19.03 7.59
CA GLU A 74 -17.54 -19.07 7.86
C GLU A 74 -17.96 -17.77 8.52
N TYR A 75 -19.06 -17.20 8.05
CA TYR A 75 -19.63 -16.01 8.66
C TYR A 75 -20.33 -16.39 9.97
N GLU A 76 -19.89 -15.78 11.07
CA GLU A 76 -20.53 -15.93 12.38
C GLU A 76 -21.00 -14.58 12.90
N SER A 77 -22.29 -14.49 13.20
CA SER A 77 -22.92 -13.33 13.86
C SER A 77 -23.86 -13.78 14.97
N ASN A 78 -24.09 -12.90 15.94
CA ASN A 78 -25.13 -13.09 16.94
C ASN A 78 -26.54 -12.84 16.38
N ASP A 79 -26.66 -12.32 15.16
CA ASP A 79 -27.93 -12.08 14.47
C ASP A 79 -28.31 -13.30 13.59
N PRO A 80 -29.39 -14.04 13.92
CA PRO A 80 -29.83 -15.19 13.14
C PRO A 80 -30.19 -14.86 11.69
N VAL A 81 -30.66 -13.65 11.40
CA VAL A 81 -30.99 -13.21 10.03
C VAL A 81 -29.73 -13.08 9.20
N MET A 82 -28.65 -12.57 9.80
CA MET A 82 -27.35 -12.44 9.12
C MET A 82 -26.73 -13.82 8.87
N ASN A 83 -26.81 -14.74 9.84
CA ASN A 83 -26.35 -16.12 9.63
C ASN A 83 -27.19 -16.87 8.57
N GLN A 84 -28.48 -16.55 8.43
CA GLN A 84 -29.30 -17.13 7.36
C GLN A 84 -28.93 -16.57 5.99
N ALA A 85 -28.58 -15.28 5.91
CA ALA A 85 -28.23 -14.61 4.66
C ALA A 85 -26.79 -14.91 4.19
N PHE A 86 -25.84 -15.02 5.12
CA PHE A 86 -24.42 -15.13 4.86
C PHE A 86 -23.78 -16.40 5.41
N GLY A 87 -24.53 -17.31 6.02
CA GLY A 87 -24.00 -18.56 6.57
C GLY A 87 -23.50 -19.52 5.50
N GLY A 88 -22.77 -20.54 5.96
CA GLY A 88 -22.08 -21.52 5.11
C GLY A 88 -20.61 -21.20 4.91
N THR A 89 -19.89 -22.14 4.30
CA THR A 89 -18.48 -21.99 3.97
C THR A 89 -18.30 -21.12 2.75
N HIS A 90 -17.53 -20.05 2.91
CA HIS A 90 -17.10 -19.14 1.85
C HIS A 90 -15.61 -19.31 1.62
N THR A 91 -15.17 -18.97 0.41
CA THR A 91 -13.76 -19.03 0.04
C THR A 91 -13.32 -17.67 -0.48
N SER A 92 -12.21 -17.15 0.02
CA SER A 92 -11.63 -15.87 -0.42
C SER A 92 -10.11 -15.93 -0.53
N PRO A 93 -9.48 -15.02 -1.31
CA PRO A 93 -8.03 -14.91 -1.34
C PRO A 93 -7.48 -14.67 0.06
N ARG A 94 -6.36 -15.33 0.39
CA ARG A 94 -5.68 -15.18 1.68
C ARG A 94 -5.24 -13.76 1.95
N GLU A 95 -4.74 -13.10 0.92
CA GLU A 95 -4.29 -11.72 0.95
C GLU A 95 -4.89 -11.00 -0.26
N SER A 96 -5.33 -9.77 -0.06
CA SER A 96 -5.92 -8.95 -1.10
C SER A 96 -5.58 -7.48 -0.85
N ILE A 97 -5.36 -6.74 -1.93
CA ILE A 97 -5.17 -5.30 -1.88
C ILE A 97 -5.85 -4.63 -3.08
N SER A 98 -6.56 -3.53 -2.80
CA SER A 98 -7.09 -2.61 -3.78
C SER A 98 -6.21 -1.36 -3.83
N ILE A 99 -5.94 -0.86 -5.03
CA ILE A 99 -5.03 0.24 -5.27
C ILE A 99 -5.73 1.23 -6.20
N ASP A 100 -5.88 2.47 -5.76
CA ASP A 100 -6.47 3.54 -6.54
C ASP A 100 -5.51 4.71 -6.63
N ARG A 101 -5.36 5.27 -7.83
CA ARG A 101 -4.62 6.52 -7.97
C ARG A 101 -5.52 7.71 -7.75
N LEU A 102 -5.25 8.46 -6.68
CA LEU A 102 -5.90 9.73 -6.40
C LEU A 102 -5.26 10.81 -7.29
N ASN A 103 -5.95 11.17 -8.38
CA ASN A 103 -5.57 12.29 -9.25
C ASN A 103 -6.56 13.46 -9.10
N VAL A 104 -6.56 14.09 -7.93
CA VAL A 104 -7.31 15.32 -7.69
C VAL A 104 -6.48 16.50 -8.17
N LYS A 105 -7.07 17.40 -8.97
CA LYS A 105 -6.40 18.63 -9.41
C LYS A 105 -5.83 19.38 -8.19
N ASN A 106 -4.57 19.80 -8.29
CA ASN A 106 -3.82 20.52 -7.24
C ASN A 106 -3.48 19.70 -5.99
N GLN A 107 -3.55 18.37 -6.05
CA GLN A 107 -3.03 17.50 -4.99
C GLN A 107 -1.79 16.74 -5.48
N SER A 108 -0.95 16.33 -4.53
CA SER A 108 0.19 15.46 -4.84
C SER A 108 -0.31 14.15 -5.45
N PRO A 109 0.30 13.65 -6.53
CA PRO A 109 -0.09 12.34 -7.06
C PRO A 109 0.21 11.27 -6.01
N ALA A 110 -0.83 10.55 -5.61
CA ALA A 110 -0.72 9.52 -4.60
C ALA A 110 -1.54 8.29 -4.98
N LEU A 111 -1.11 7.15 -4.45
CA LEU A 111 -1.83 5.90 -4.50
C LEU A 111 -2.48 5.67 -3.15
N SER A 112 -3.76 5.38 -3.15
CA SER A 112 -4.49 4.82 -2.01
C SER A 112 -4.39 3.31 -2.10
N LEU A 113 -3.88 2.67 -1.05
CA LEU A 113 -3.72 1.24 -0.94
C LEU A 113 -4.56 0.74 0.24
N HIS A 114 -5.47 -0.18 -0.04
CA HIS A 114 -6.41 -0.72 0.93
C HIS A 114 -6.35 -2.24 0.94
N GLY A 115 -6.03 -2.84 2.08
CA GLY A 115 -6.01 -4.30 2.23
C GLY A 115 -4.88 -4.80 3.12
N ASP A 116 -4.24 -5.88 2.70
CA ASP A 116 -3.17 -6.52 3.46
C ASP A 116 -1.91 -5.63 3.59
N ILE A 117 -1.46 -5.42 4.83
CA ILE A 117 -0.31 -4.53 5.13
C ILE A 117 1.00 -5.08 4.57
N THR A 118 1.20 -6.40 4.56
CA THR A 118 2.43 -7.00 4.02
C THR A 118 2.53 -6.73 2.53
N LEU A 119 1.41 -6.84 1.80
CA LEU A 119 1.34 -6.46 0.39
C LEU A 119 1.55 -4.97 0.17
N VAL A 120 0.97 -4.10 1.00
CA VAL A 120 1.22 -2.64 0.94
C VAL A 120 2.71 -2.36 1.00
N LEU A 121 3.40 -2.89 2.02
CA LEU A 121 4.83 -2.66 2.23
C LEU A 121 5.67 -3.22 1.09
N LEU A 122 5.32 -4.42 0.59
CA LEU A 122 6.00 -5.06 -0.53
C LEU A 122 5.88 -4.24 -1.82
N ILE A 123 4.68 -3.75 -2.12
CA ILE A 123 4.39 -2.94 -3.31
C ILE A 123 5.12 -1.59 -3.21
N ALA A 124 5.01 -0.89 -2.07
CA ALA A 124 5.70 0.39 -1.85
C ALA A 124 7.22 0.25 -2.03
N ARG A 125 7.83 -0.84 -1.53
CA ARG A 125 9.25 -1.14 -1.73
C ARG A 125 9.60 -1.36 -3.20
N LYS A 126 8.85 -2.18 -3.91
CA LYS A 126 9.10 -2.45 -5.35
C LYS A 126 8.91 -1.19 -6.20
N LEU A 127 7.93 -0.36 -5.86
CA LEU A 127 7.74 0.95 -6.49
C LEU A 127 8.94 1.87 -6.23
N ALA A 128 9.51 1.88 -5.01
CA ALA A 128 10.70 2.67 -4.72
C ALA A 128 11.92 2.28 -5.57
N GLN A 129 12.07 0.98 -5.85
CA GLN A 129 13.14 0.47 -6.72
C GLN A 129 13.03 0.98 -8.16
N SER A 130 11.81 1.14 -8.70
CA SER A 130 11.59 1.61 -10.08
C SER A 130 11.41 3.11 -10.21
N CYS A 131 10.82 3.75 -9.20
CA CYS A 131 10.39 5.15 -9.27
C CYS A 131 11.23 6.07 -8.37
N GLY A 132 12.24 5.57 -7.66
CA GLY A 132 12.95 6.35 -6.65
C GLY A 132 12.19 6.42 -5.32
N PRO A 133 12.73 7.09 -4.29
CA PRO A 133 12.19 7.08 -2.93
C PRO A 133 10.67 7.35 -2.84
N GLN A 134 9.96 6.53 -2.08
CA GLN A 134 8.52 6.69 -1.82
C GLN A 134 8.25 6.87 -0.32
N ALA A 135 7.24 7.65 0.03
CA ALA A 135 6.71 7.73 1.39
C ALA A 135 5.36 7.01 1.45
N ALA A 136 5.15 6.20 2.48
CA ALA A 136 3.85 5.62 2.80
C ALA A 136 3.42 6.06 4.20
N PHE A 137 2.14 6.34 4.41
CA PHE A 137 1.60 6.65 5.74
C PHE A 137 0.14 6.21 5.84
N ALA A 138 -0.22 5.67 6.99
CA ALA A 138 -1.60 5.34 7.31
C ALA A 138 -2.42 6.61 7.58
N THR A 139 -3.67 6.62 7.15
CA THR A 139 -4.58 7.76 7.38
C THR A 139 -4.96 7.96 8.85
N CYS A 140 -4.86 6.92 9.69
CA CYS A 140 -5.24 6.97 11.10
C CYS A 140 -4.12 7.39 12.05
N ASP A 141 -2.85 7.10 11.71
CA ASP A 141 -1.75 7.18 12.69
C ASP A 141 -0.68 8.22 12.30
N GLY A 142 -0.55 8.53 11.00
CA GLY A 142 0.16 9.73 10.55
C GLY A 142 1.68 9.76 10.76
N ILE A 143 2.36 8.61 10.87
CA ILE A 143 3.83 8.56 10.82
C ILE A 143 4.26 8.03 9.45
N PRO A 144 5.10 8.75 8.68
CA PRO A 144 5.57 8.26 7.40
C PRO A 144 6.64 7.19 7.54
N ALA A 145 6.52 6.18 6.68
CA ALA A 145 7.57 5.23 6.34
C ALA A 145 8.20 5.63 5.00
N PHE A 146 9.53 5.74 4.97
CA PHE A 146 10.27 6.05 3.75
C PHE A 146 10.90 4.79 3.15
N PHE A 147 10.52 4.48 1.92
CA PHE A 147 11.05 3.36 1.14
C PHE A 147 12.14 3.91 0.22
N LEU A 148 13.38 3.50 0.46
CA LEU A 148 14.53 3.90 -0.35
C LEU A 148 14.86 2.80 -1.38
N PRO A 149 15.31 3.14 -2.61
CA PRO A 149 15.49 2.18 -3.69
C PRO A 149 16.48 1.05 -3.39
N ASP A 150 17.49 1.35 -2.56
CA ASP A 150 18.62 0.49 -2.20
C ASP A 150 18.49 -0.16 -0.82
N GLN A 151 17.34 0.02 -0.14
CA GLN A 151 17.10 -0.52 1.20
C GLN A 151 16.03 -1.62 1.19
N GLN A 152 16.25 -2.66 2.00
CA GLN A 152 15.29 -3.76 2.12
C GLN A 152 14.12 -3.43 3.06
N MET A 153 14.39 -2.62 4.08
CA MET A 153 13.44 -2.19 5.11
C MET A 153 13.15 -0.70 4.97
N PRO A 154 11.91 -0.25 5.22
CA PRO A 154 11.60 1.16 5.25
C PRO A 154 12.27 1.86 6.45
N VAL A 155 12.60 3.14 6.27
CA VAL A 155 13.00 4.02 7.36
C VAL A 155 11.74 4.61 7.99
N TRP A 156 11.43 4.20 9.21
CA TRP A 156 10.20 4.61 9.92
C TRP A 156 10.41 4.63 11.43
N LYS A 157 9.37 5.01 12.16
CA LYS A 157 9.32 4.99 13.62
C LYS A 157 7.92 4.58 14.11
N GLU A 158 7.36 3.50 13.55
CA GLU A 158 6.10 2.97 14.07
C GLU A 158 6.35 2.13 15.33
N PRO A 159 5.66 2.41 16.45
CA PRO A 159 5.97 1.81 17.75
C PRO A 159 5.48 0.36 17.93
N TRP A 160 4.70 -0.21 17.01
CA TRP A 160 4.26 -1.62 17.07
C TRP A 160 5.01 -2.53 16.10
N ILE A 161 5.92 -1.97 15.29
CA ILE A 161 6.85 -2.74 14.46
C ILE A 161 8.22 -2.69 15.13
N ASP A 162 8.23 -3.00 16.43
CA ASP A 162 9.46 -3.22 17.17
C ASP A 162 9.96 -4.64 16.89
N GLU A 163 11.11 -4.68 16.21
CA GLU A 163 12.21 -5.65 16.29
C GLU A 163 11.87 -7.03 16.92
N THR A 164 11.48 -7.99 16.07
CA THR A 164 11.78 -9.42 16.32
C THR A 164 13.23 -9.74 16.05
#